data_AF-A0A4U5JTV2-F1
#
_entry.id   AF-A0A4U5JTV2-F1
#
_cell.length_a   1.000
_cell.length_b   1.000
_cell.length_c   1.000
_cell.angle_alpha   90.00
_cell.angle_beta   90.00
_cell.angle_gamma   90.00
#
_symmetry.space_group_name_H-M   'P 1'
#
loop_
_entity.id
_entity.type
_entity.pdbx_description
1 polymer ?
#
loop_
_entity_poly.entity_id
_entity_poly.type
_entity_poly.pdbx_seq_one_letter_code
_entity_poly.pdbx_strand_id
1 'polypeptide(L)' 'MQRLGRSIRSRRKAAGYSQESFADKIGMHRAYYSAIERGEKNLQIDTLQRVCDGLKVRMSDVLKDAEE' A
#
# COMPACT_ATOMS: atom_id res chain seq x y z
N MET A 1 6.57 -5.75 8.94
CA MET A 1 5.84 -5.02 7.88
C MET A 1 6.23 -5.39 6.45
N GLN A 2 7.28 -6.18 6.19
CA GLN A 2 7.71 -6.51 4.82
C GLN A 2 6.66 -7.30 3.99
N ARG A 3 5.91 -8.24 4.60
CA ARG A 3 4.84 -8.99 3.89
C ARG A 3 3.69 -8.06 3.49
N LEU A 4 3.25 -7.20 4.41
CA LEU A 4 2.22 -6.18 4.14
C LEU A 4 2.65 -5.23 3.01
N GLY A 5 3.88 -4.70 3.08
CA GLY A 5 4.43 -3.82 2.04
C GLY A 5 4.48 -4.51 0.67
N ARG A 6 4.82 -5.81 0.63
CA ARG A 6 4.80 -6.62 -0.60
C ARG A 6 3.38 -6.84 -1.14
N SER A 7 2.39 -7.11 -0.28
CA SER A 7 0.99 -7.23 -0.70
C SER A 7 0.49 -5.92 -1.33
N ILE A 8 0.69 -4.79 -0.65
CA ILE A 8 0.35 -3.45 -1.16
C ILE A 8 1.01 -3.21 -2.53
N ARG A 9 2.31 -3.51 -2.64
CA ARG A 9 3.06 -3.34 -3.89
C ARG A 9 2.52 -4.19 -5.03
N SER A 10 2.16 -5.44 -4.75
CA SER A 10 1.59 -6.35 -5.74
C SER A 10 0.28 -5.78 -6.29
N ARG A 11 -0.62 -5.36 -5.40
CA ARG A 11 -1.92 -4.79 -5.76
C ARG A 11 -1.80 -3.47 -6.50
N ARG A 12 -0.89 -2.58 -6.10
CA ARG A 12 -0.62 -1.35 -6.85
C ARG A 12 -0.18 -1.65 -8.28
N LYS A 13 0.74 -2.58 -8.47
CA LYS A 13 1.21 -2.98 -9.81
C LYS A 13 0.09 -3.58 -10.64
N ALA A 14 -0.74 -4.46 -10.05
CA ALA A 14 -1.90 -5.04 -10.73
C ALA A 14 -2.93 -3.98 -11.14
N ALA A 15 -3.06 -2.90 -10.35
CA ALA A 15 -3.89 -1.74 -10.66
C ALA A 15 -3.25 -0.77 -11.68
N GLY A 16 -2.05 -1.07 -12.21
CA GLY A 16 -1.40 -0.30 -13.26
C GLY A 16 -0.73 1.01 -12.82
N TYR A 17 -0.63 1.28 -11.51
CA TYR A 17 -0.03 2.51 -11.02
C TYR A 17 1.49 2.39 -10.81
N SER A 18 2.23 3.46 -11.10
CA SER A 18 3.58 3.68 -10.57
C SER A 18 3.52 4.10 -9.09
N GLN A 19 4.64 4.06 -8.36
CA GLN A 19 4.67 4.57 -6.97
C GLN A 19 4.32 6.06 -6.91
N GLU A 20 4.78 6.84 -7.89
CA GLU A 20 4.53 8.28 -7.99
C GLU A 20 3.05 8.57 -8.26
N SER A 21 2.51 8.04 -9.36
CA SER A 21 1.09 8.22 -9.71
C SER A 21 0.13 7.74 -8.63
N PHE A 22 0.46 6.65 -7.92
CA PHE A 22 -0.38 6.18 -6.82
C PHE A 22 -0.28 7.08 -5.59
N ALA A 23 0.94 7.49 -5.22
CA ALA A 23 1.16 8.36 -4.08
C ALA A 23 0.44 9.71 -4.30
N ASP A 24 0.53 10.28 -5.50
CA ASP A 24 -0.20 11.49 -5.89
C ASP A 24 -1.72 11.29 -5.82
N LYS A 25 -2.21 10.17 -6.38
CA LYS A 25 -3.63 9.80 -6.35
C LYS A 25 -4.21 9.78 -4.93
N ILE A 26 -3.45 9.24 -3.98
CA ILE A 26 -3.91 9.17 -2.59
C ILE A 26 -3.48 10.38 -1.77
N GLY A 27 -2.79 11.39 -2.33
CA GLY A 27 -2.32 12.58 -1.62
C GLY A 27 -1.24 12.30 -0.59
N MET A 28 -0.29 11.43 -0.92
CA MET A 28 0.81 10.98 -0.07
C MET A 28 2.15 11.31 -0.71
N HIS A 29 3.17 11.65 0.09
CA HIS A 29 4.52 11.80 -0.45
C HIS A 29 5.05 10.48 -1.00
N ARG A 30 5.51 10.48 -2.25
CA ARG A 30 6.11 9.30 -2.92
C ARG A 30 7.15 8.58 -2.07
N ALA A 31 8.04 9.32 -1.40
CA ALA A 31 9.09 8.74 -0.56
C ALA A 31 8.51 7.95 0.63
N TYR A 32 7.46 8.48 1.27
CA TYR A 32 6.76 7.82 2.35
C TYR A 32 6.04 6.57 1.84
N TYR A 33 5.31 6.67 0.72
CA TYR A 33 4.68 5.52 0.09
C TYR A 33 5.69 4.42 -0.29
N SER A 34 6.85 4.81 -0.80
CA SER A 34 7.93 3.87 -1.14
C SER A 34 8.46 3.14 0.10
N ALA A 35 8.58 3.82 1.25
CA ALA A 35 8.97 3.20 2.52
C ALA A 35 7.90 2.23 3.07
N ILE A 36 6.61 2.51 2.84
CA ILE A 36 5.50 1.59 3.14
C ILE A 36 5.69 0.28 2.36
N GLU A 37 5.90 0.35 1.04
CA GLU A 37 6.04 -0.85 0.21
C GLU A 37 7.28 -1.69 0.55
N ARG A 38 8.34 -1.06 1.06
CA ARG A 38 9.54 -1.77 1.57
C ARG A 38 9.35 -2.33 2.98
N GLY A 39 8.26 -1.99 3.66
CA GLY A 39 7.99 -2.42 5.03
C GLY A 39 8.92 -1.78 6.07
N GLU A 40 9.47 -0.60 5.76
CA GLU A 40 10.39 0.16 6.64
C GLU A 40 9.64 1.03 7.67
N LYS A 41 8.31 1.04 7.61
CA LYS A 41 7.44 1.83 8.49
C LYS A 41 6.42 0.93 9.17
N ASN A 42 6.13 1.22 10.43
CA ASN A 42 4.91 0.76 11.08
C ASN A 42 3.76 1.63 10.55
N LEU A 43 2.87 1.02 9.75
CA LEU A 43 1.66 1.70 9.27
C LEU A 43 0.67 1.83 10.42
N GLN A 44 0.13 3.04 10.54
CA GLN A 44 -1.10 3.26 11.26
C GLN A 44 -2.28 2.72 10.42
N ILE A 45 -3.38 2.34 11.10
CA ILE A 45 -4.55 1.74 10.44
C ILE A 45 -5.20 2.70 9.45
N ASP A 46 -5.24 4.00 9.77
CA ASP A 46 -5.74 5.06 8.89
C ASP A 46 -4.96 5.16 7.57
N THR A 47 -3.64 5.00 7.63
CA THR A 47 -2.74 5.00 6.48
C THR A 47 -2.98 3.77 5.62
N LEU A 48 -3.15 2.60 6.25
CA LEU A 48 -3.50 1.38 5.54
C LEU A 48 -4.86 1.53 4.87
N GLN A 49 -5.87 2.08 5.57
CA GLN A 49 -7.20 2.32 5.02
C GLN A 49 -7.12 3.22 3.79
N ARG A 50 -6.40 4.35 3.89
CA ARG A 50 -6.20 5.29 2.77
C ARG A 50 -5.57 4.62 1.54
N VAL A 51 -4.59 3.72 1.75
CA VAL A 51 -3.99 2.95 0.68
C VAL A 51 -5.00 1.96 0.07
N CYS A 52 -5.75 1.24 0.90
CA CYS A 52 -6.77 0.30 0.44
C CYS A 52 -7.89 0.99 -0.35
N ASP A 53 -8.34 2.15 0.11
CA ASP A 53 -9.36 2.98 -0.58
C ASP A 53 -8.84 3.44 -1.94
N GLY A 54 -7.60 3.91 -2.01
CA GLY A 54 -6.94 4.30 -3.27
C GLY A 54 -6.81 3.15 -4.27
N LEU A 55 -6.56 1.94 -3.77
CA LEU A 55 -6.48 0.71 -4.56
C LEU A 55 -7.85 0.08 -4.85
N LYS A 56 -8.93 0.56 -4.21
CA LYS A 56 -10.27 -0.03 -4.26
C LYS A 56 -10.31 -1.51 -3.86
N VAL A 57 -9.58 -1.87 -2.80
CA VAL A 57 -9.52 -3.22 -2.24
C VAL A 57 -9.95 -3.21 -0.78
N ARG A 58 -10.42 -4.35 -0.25
CA ARG A 58 -10.70 -4.45 1.18
C ARG A 58 -9.38 -4.61 1.93
N MET A 59 -9.28 -3.97 3.10
CA MET A 59 -8.12 -4.14 3.98
C MET A 59 -7.91 -5.60 4.38
N SER A 60 -8.99 -6.36 4.59
CA SER A 60 -8.94 -7.80 4.87
C SER A 60 -8.17 -8.59 3.82
N ASP A 61 -8.32 -8.24 2.54
CA ASP A 61 -7.68 -8.96 1.44
C ASP A 61 -6.17 -8.67 1.44
N VAL A 62 -5.80 -7.42 1.75
CA VAL A 62 -4.38 -7.01 1.88
C VAL A 62 -3.72 -7.69 3.07
N LEU A 63 -4.43 -7.82 4.19
CA LEU A 63 -3.94 -8.49 5.39
C LEU A 63 -3.78 -10.00 5.15
N LYS A 64 -4.76 -10.64 4.50
CA LYS A 64 -4.70 -12.07 4.15
C LYS A 64 -3.47 -12.41 3.30
N ASP A 65 -3.22 -11.63 2.24
CA ASP A 65 -2.01 -11.81 1.40
C ASP A 65 -0.70 -11.63 2.19
N ALA A 66 -0.73 -10.94 3.33
CA ALA A 66 0.44 -10.71 4.18
C ALA A 66 0.62 -11.81 5.25
N GLU A 67 -0.38 -12.66 5.46
CA GLU A 67 -0.35 -13.84 6.34
C GLU A 67 0.15 -15.09 5.61
N GLU A 68 -0.01 -15.14 4.29
CA GLU A 68 0.53 -16.14 3.34
C GLU A 68 2.00 -15.89 2.96
#